data_AF-A0A6I5RUM9-F1
#
_entry.id   AF-A0A6I5RUM9-F1
#
_cell.length_a   1.000
_cell.length_b   1.000
_cell.length_c   1.000
_cell.angle_alpha   90.00
_cell.angle_beta   90.00
_cell.angle_gamma   90.00
#
_symmetry.space_group_name_H-M   'P 1'
#
loop_
_entity.id
_entity.type
_entity.pdbx_description
1 polymer ?
#
loop_
_entity_poly.entity_id
_entity_poly.type
_entity_poly.pdbx_seq_one_letter_code
_entity_poly.pdbx_strand_id
1 'polypeptide(L)' 'YRAHKRAEIKRTTDIYRGQIVDVSASVYTVQLTGTSDKLDSFIQAIGTASILETVRSGVTGIARGDKVLSI' A
#
# COMPACT_ATOMS: atom_id res chain seq x y z
N TYR A 1 3.73 -16.49 17.49
CA TYR A 1 4.54 -15.43 16.85
C TYR A 1 4.05 -15.08 15.43
N ARG A 2 3.98 -16.01 14.47
CA ARG A 2 3.55 -15.73 13.08
C ARG A 2 2.11 -15.21 12.93
N ALA A 3 1.16 -15.76 13.68
CA ALA A 3 -0.24 -15.32 13.63
C ALA A 3 -0.40 -13.85 14.04
N HIS A 4 0.35 -13.40 15.05
CA HIS A 4 0.35 -12.01 15.51
C HIS A 4 0.83 -11.07 14.39
N LYS A 5 1.94 -11.41 13.71
CA LYS A 5 2.47 -10.59 12.62
C LYS A 5 1.50 -10.47 11.45
N ARG A 6 0.80 -11.55 11.09
CA ARG A 6 -0.25 -11.51 10.05
C ARG A 6 -1.45 -10.66 10.45
N ALA A 7 -1.87 -10.72 11.71
CA ALA A 7 -2.96 -9.88 12.22
C ALA A 7 -2.58 -8.39 12.20
N GLU A 8 -1.34 -8.05 12.59
CA GLU A 8 -0.84 -6.67 12.50
C GLU A 8 -0.80 -6.16 11.06
N ILE A 9 -0.24 -6.93 10.12
CA ILE A 9 -0.20 -6.52 8.70
C ILE A 9 -1.61 -6.28 8.17
N LYS A 10 -2.55 -7.21 8.44
CA LYS A 10 -3.94 -7.04 8.03
C LYS A 10 -4.56 -5.76 8.62
N ARG A 11 -4.38 -5.53 9.92
CA ARG A 11 -4.93 -4.33 10.59
C ARG A 11 -4.35 -3.04 10.00
N THR A 12 -3.04 -2.99 9.76
CA THR A 12 -2.39 -1.84 9.13
C THR A 12 -2.90 -1.64 7.71
N THR A 13 -3.07 -2.70 6.91
CA THR A 13 -3.71 -2.62 5.59
C THR A 13 -5.12 -2.04 5.67
N ASP A 14 -5.94 -2.51 6.60
CA ASP A 14 -7.31 -2.02 6.80
C ASP A 14 -7.32 -0.52 7.19
N ILE A 15 -6.44 -0.08 8.10
CA ILE A 15 -6.30 1.34 8.53
C ILE A 15 -5.99 2.24 7.33
N TYR A 16 -5.09 1.79 6.45
CA TYR A 16 -4.70 2.54 5.25
C TYR A 16 -5.69 2.40 4.09
N ARG A 17 -6.81 1.69 4.28
CA ARG A 17 -7.80 1.38 3.24
C ARG A 17 -7.14 0.68 2.03
N GLY A 18 -6.15 -0.16 2.30
CA GLY A 18 -5.54 -1.05 1.32
C GLY A 18 -6.34 -2.35 1.18
N GLN A 19 -5.92 -3.20 0.25
CA GLN A 19 -6.53 -4.48 -0.02
C GLN A 19 -5.45 -5.56 -0.04
N ILE A 20 -5.70 -6.69 0.61
CA ILE A 20 -4.88 -7.89 0.42
C ILE A 20 -5.40 -8.56 -0.85
N VAL A 21 -4.55 -8.64 -1.88
CA VAL A 21 -4.91 -9.16 -3.21
C VAL A 21 -4.41 -10.58 -3.45
N ASP A 22 -3.44 -11.04 -2.66
CA ASP A 22 -2.96 -12.43 -2.68
C ASP A 22 -2.53 -12.88 -1.27
N VAL A 23 -2.69 -14.18 -1.01
CA VAL A 23 -2.46 -14.80 0.29
C VAL A 23 -1.80 -16.17 0.13
N SER A 24 -0.63 -16.35 0.76
CA SER A 24 -0.01 -17.66 0.96
C SER A 24 0.18 -17.97 2.45
N ALA A 25 0.71 -19.15 2.76
CA ALA A 25 1.02 -19.57 4.12
C ALA A 25 2.03 -18.62 4.83
N SER A 26 2.88 -17.95 4.06
CA SER A 26 3.95 -17.08 4.58
C SER A 26 3.86 -15.61 4.13
N VAL A 27 3.10 -15.30 3.07
CA VAL A 27 3.12 -13.97 2.42
C VAL A 27 1.71 -13.40 2.26
N TYR A 28 1.63 -12.07 2.29
CA TYR A 28 0.49 -11.29 1.79
C TYR A 28 0.99 -10.35 0.71
N THR A 29 0.23 -10.23 -0.38
CA THR A 29 0.41 -9.15 -1.35
C THR A 29 -0.64 -8.08 -1.08
N VAL A 30 -0.20 -6.85 -0.84
CA VAL A 30 -1.08 -5.73 -0.50
C VAL A 30 -1.09 -4.72 -1.64
N GLN A 31 -2.28 -4.40 -2.13
CA GLN A 31 -2.54 -3.26 -3.00
C GLN A 31 -2.90 -2.04 -2.14
N LEU A 32 -2.26 -0.91 -2.41
CA LEU A 32 -2.56 0.35 -1.75
C LEU A 32 -2.51 1.51 -2.75
N THR A 33 -3.48 2.42 -2.64
CA THR A 33 -3.56 3.64 -3.46
C THR A 33 -3.65 4.88 -2.58
N GLY A 34 -3.07 5.98 -3.06
CA GLY A 34 -3.06 7.26 -2.37
C GLY A 34 -1.94 8.19 -2.82
N THR A 35 -1.78 9.28 -2.09
CA THR A 35 -0.64 10.20 -2.23
C THR A 35 0.66 9.50 -1.83
N SER A 36 1.80 9.97 -2.35
CA SER A 36 3.13 9.43 -2.00
C SER A 36 3.32 9.34 -0.49
N ASP A 37 2.98 10.39 0.27
CA ASP A 37 3.09 10.43 1.73
C ASP A 37 2.28 9.33 2.43
N LYS A 38 1.07 9.01 1.92
CA LYS A 38 0.26 7.92 2.44
C LYS A 38 0.94 6.57 2.18
N LEU A 39 1.49 6.39 0.98
CA LEU A 39 2.17 5.16 0.62
C LEU A 39 3.49 4.99 1.41
N ASP A 40 4.21 6.07 1.66
CA ASP A 40 5.47 6.07 2.42
C ASP A 40 5.23 5.78 3.90
N SER A 41 4.23 6.42 4.50
CA SER A 41 3.86 6.15 5.89
C SER A 41 3.35 4.72 6.09
N PHE A 42 2.67 4.12 5.10
CA PHE A 42 2.30 2.69 5.16
C PHE A 42 3.53 1.78 5.22
N ILE A 43 4.53 2.03 4.36
CA ILE A 43 5.79 1.27 4.35
C ILE A 43 6.51 1.39 5.69
N GLN A 44 6.54 2.59 6.27
CA GLN A 44 7.13 2.84 7.58
C GLN A 44 6.37 2.10 8.70
N ALA A 45 5.03 2.12 8.67
CA ALA A 45 4.19 1.46 9.67
C ALA A 45 4.30 -0.07 9.64
N ILE A 46 4.46 -0.67 8.46
CA ILE A 46 4.72 -2.12 8.31
C ILE A 46 6.13 -2.50 8.75
N GLY A 47 7.08 -1.57 8.63
CA GLY A 47 8.50 -1.77 8.88
C GLY A 47 9.18 -2.50 7.71
N THR A 48 10.28 -1.93 7.22
CA THR A 48 10.99 -2.39 6.02
C THR A 48 11.47 -3.84 6.10
N ALA A 49 11.83 -4.33 7.30
CA ALA A 49 12.23 -5.72 7.53
C ALA A 49 11.12 -6.76 7.29
N SER A 50 9.86 -6.32 7.15
CA SER A 50 8.71 -7.19 6.85
C SER A 50 8.36 -7.24 5.36
N ILE A 51 9.02 -6.43 4.52
CA ILE A 51 8.73 -6.28 3.10
C ILE A 51 9.69 -7.16 2.31
N LEU A 52 9.15 -8.04 1.47
CA LEU A 52 9.94 -8.87 0.57
C LEU A 52 10.27 -8.12 -0.73
N GLU A 53 9.28 -7.42 -1.28
CA GLU A 53 9.41 -6.63 -2.49
C GLU A 53 8.37 -5.50 -2.52
N THR A 54 8.63 -4.50 -3.36
CA THR A 54 7.72 -3.37 -3.59
C THR A 54 7.73 -2.97 -5.06
N VAL A 55 6.56 -2.76 -5.63
CA VAL A 55 6.37 -2.21 -6.98
C VAL A 55 5.52 -0.94 -6.86
N ARG A 56 5.96 0.15 -7.49
CA ARG A 56 5.28 1.45 -7.45
C ARG A 56 5.17 2.04 -8.85
N SER A 57 3.99 2.57 -9.15
CA SER A 57 3.71 3.24 -10.45
C SER A 57 4.34 4.62 -10.58
N GLY A 58 4.81 5.22 -9.48
CA GLY A 58 5.07 6.65 -9.41
C GLY A 58 3.78 7.48 -9.35
N VAL A 59 3.93 8.80 -9.41
CA VAL A 59 2.82 9.74 -9.34
C VAL A 59 2.12 9.83 -10.69
N THR A 60 0.80 9.70 -10.68
CA THR A 60 -0.07 10.02 -11.81
C THR A 60 -1.09 11.03 -11.35
N GLY A 61 -1.32 12.08 -12.13
CA GLY A 61 -2.19 13.19 -11.74
C GLY A 61 -3.00 13.73 -12.91
N ILE A 62 -4.19 14.23 -12.58
CA ILE A 62 -5.04 15.03 -13.45
C ILE A 62 -5.35 16.34 -12.73
N ALA A 63 -5.41 17.43 -13.46
CA ALA A 63 -5.85 18.70 -12.88
C ALA A 63 -7.32 18.59 -12.45
N ARG A 64 -7.70 19.34 -11.41
CA ARG A 64 -9.09 19.42 -10.94
C ARG A 64 -9.82 20.56 -11.65
N GLY A 65 -11.14 20.44 -11.75
CA GLY A 65 -12.00 21.43 -12.38
C GLY A 65 -11.81 21.45 -13.89
N ASP A 66 -11.90 22.63 -14.48
CA ASP A 66 -11.99 22.80 -15.94
C ASP A 66 -10.62 22.78 -16.65
N LYS A 67 -9.51 22.56 -15.93
CA LYS A 67 -8.18 22.45 -16.53
C LYS A 67 -7.98 21.06 -17.12
N VAL A 68 -7.71 21.00 -18.42
CA VAL A 68 -7.52 19.75 -19.17
C VAL A 68 -6.19 19.77 -19.92
N LEU A 69 -5.48 18.65 -19.89
CA LEU A 69 -4.36 18.37 -20.80
C LEU A 69 -4.92 17.58 -21.99
N SER A 70 -5.04 18.23 -23.15
CA SER A 70 -5.45 17.58 -24.40
C SER A 70 -4.23 17.15 -25.21
N ILE A 71 -4.42 16.11 -26.03
CA ILE A 71 -3.45 15.65 -27.02
C ILE A 71 -3.58 16.42 -28.34
#